data_AF-X6MI12-F1
#
_entry.id   AF-X6MI12-F1
#
_cell.length_a   1.000
_cell.length_b   1.000
_cell.length_c   1.000
_cell.angle_alpha   90.00
_cell.angle_beta   90.00
_cell.angle_gamma   90.00
#
_symmetry.space_group_name_H-M   'P 1'
#
loop_
_entity.id
_entity.type
_entity.pdbx_description
1 polymer ?
#
loop_
_entity_poly.entity_id
_entity_poly.type
_entity_poly.pdbx_seq_one_letter_code
_entity_poly.pdbx_strand_id
1 'polypeptide(L)'
;GFNSFHVIWKDKNNRIHKEPLNPYSITFKQGIQHVQHNLQRRSHFISGADELINFECKFDKCKPEISSKMNDSDILLHDIYKYLHHYPIIQVHWEIDYYFMVPYKRTICIERNNLPKSVPFQDIVISLNQKTKFNPLLYECDLHKLKMIGDTIHVKKLLHEVIKNDYLCDLIICQHINNKKEEKKFYDNIKQQINYNEKDENGELILNDKILTILNELKILYHDDIHKQMGYPLQLHYIRAILLYCGKSCN
;
A
#
# COMPACT_ATOMS: atom_id res chain seq x y z
N GLY A 1 -36.92 -12.36 10.56
CA GLY A 1 -36.14 -13.14 11.54
C GLY A 1 -34.69 -12.70 11.43
N PHE A 2 -33.99 -12.55 12.55
CA PHE A 2 -32.55 -12.22 12.54
C PHE A 2 -31.79 -13.39 11.90
N ASN A 3 -31.22 -13.17 10.71
CA ASN A 3 -30.31 -14.14 10.10
C ASN A 3 -29.00 -14.14 10.88
N SER A 4 -28.84 -15.17 11.71
CA SER A 4 -27.66 -15.38 12.56
C SER A 4 -26.55 -16.18 11.88
N PHE A 5 -26.75 -16.61 10.64
CA PHE A 5 -25.75 -17.31 9.85
C PHE A 5 -24.74 -16.30 9.29
N HIS A 6 -23.47 -16.47 9.65
CA HIS A 6 -22.41 -15.59 9.18
C HIS A 6 -21.33 -16.38 8.47
N VAL A 7 -20.94 -15.88 7.31
CA VAL A 7 -19.70 -16.28 6.65
C VAL A 7 -18.58 -15.42 7.21
N ILE A 8 -17.48 -16.05 7.59
CA ILE A 8 -16.25 -15.37 7.99
C ILE A 8 -15.11 -15.76 7.04
N TRP A 9 -14.23 -14.83 6.75
CA TRP A 9 -13.00 -15.09 6.01
C TRP A 9 -11.89 -14.17 6.52
N LYS A 10 -10.63 -14.54 6.26
CA LYS A 10 -9.47 -13.72 6.60
C LYS A 10 -8.90 -13.11 5.34
N ASP A 11 -8.51 -11.84 5.41
CA ASP A 11 -7.71 -11.22 4.35
C ASP A 11 -6.21 -11.45 4.56
N LYS A 12 -5.39 -10.97 3.61
CA LYS A 12 -3.92 -11.09 3.65
C LYS A 12 -3.27 -10.41 4.87
N ASN A 13 -3.98 -9.47 5.50
CA ASN A 13 -3.54 -8.79 6.70
C ASN A 13 -4.05 -9.48 7.97
N ASN A 14 -4.53 -10.73 7.87
CA ASN A 14 -5.17 -11.50 8.93
C ASN A 14 -6.39 -10.83 9.56
N ARG A 15 -7.02 -9.85 8.88
CA ARG A 15 -8.25 -9.24 9.38
C ARG A 15 -9.42 -10.18 9.10
N ILE A 16 -10.24 -10.39 10.13
CA ILE A 16 -11.43 -11.23 10.02
C ILE A 16 -12.58 -10.36 9.52
N HIS A 17 -13.13 -10.75 8.38
CA HIS A 17 -14.34 -10.18 7.82
C HIS A 17 -15.53 -11.08 8.17
N LYS A 18 -16.70 -10.47 8.34
CA LYS A 18 -17.96 -11.17 8.62
C LYS A 18 -19.05 -10.64 7.70
N GLU A 19 -19.80 -11.55 7.10
CA GLU A 19 -20.95 -11.22 6.25
C GLU A 19 -22.16 -12.06 6.66
N PRO A 20 -23.28 -11.43 7.02
CA PRO A 20 -24.52 -12.15 7.31
C PRO A 20 -25.17 -12.61 6.00
N LEU A 21 -25.48 -13.90 5.90
CA LEU A 21 -26.21 -14.48 4.76
C LEU A 21 -27.47 -15.19 5.24
N ASN A 22 -28.52 -15.24 4.40
CA ASN A 22 -29.71 -16.04 4.69
C ASN A 22 -29.55 -17.45 4.11
N PRO A 23 -29.30 -18.49 4.92
CA PRO A 23 -28.97 -19.79 4.36
C PRO A 23 -30.18 -20.47 3.69
N TYR A 24 -31.41 -20.01 3.98
CA TYR A 24 -32.65 -20.55 3.41
C TYR A 24 -33.02 -19.95 2.05
N SER A 25 -32.42 -18.82 1.67
CA SER A 25 -32.80 -18.10 0.44
C SER A 25 -31.64 -17.86 -0.51
N ILE A 26 -30.42 -18.23 -0.14
CA ILE A 26 -29.23 -18.02 -0.96
C ILE A 26 -28.56 -19.35 -1.27
N THR A 27 -28.21 -19.52 -2.55
CA THR A 27 -27.34 -20.63 -2.96
C THR A 27 -25.90 -20.33 -2.58
N PHE A 28 -25.06 -21.37 -2.54
CA PHE A 28 -23.63 -21.19 -2.32
C PHE A 28 -23.01 -20.23 -3.35
N LYS A 29 -23.34 -20.42 -4.63
CA LYS A 29 -22.91 -19.54 -5.73
C LYS A 29 -23.33 -18.09 -5.54
N GLN A 30 -24.59 -17.85 -5.18
CA GLN A 30 -25.08 -16.50 -4.88
C GLN A 30 -24.38 -15.89 -3.66
N GLY A 31 -24.10 -16.70 -2.62
CA GLY A 31 -23.36 -16.26 -1.44
C GLY A 31 -21.93 -15.84 -1.79
N ILE A 32 -21.25 -16.61 -2.64
CA ILE A 32 -19.92 -16.27 -3.15
C ILE A 32 -19.95 -14.97 -3.96
N GLN A 33 -20.92 -14.81 -4.87
CA GLN A 33 -21.09 -13.58 -5.65
C GLN A 33 -21.36 -12.37 -4.77
N HIS A 34 -22.15 -12.52 -3.71
CA HIS A 34 -22.42 -11.46 -2.73
C HIS A 34 -21.15 -11.03 -2.00
N VAL A 35 -20.34 -11.99 -1.53
CA VAL A 35 -19.04 -11.72 -0.89
C VAL A 35 -18.08 -11.04 -1.87
N GLN A 36 -18.00 -11.51 -3.12
CA GLN A 36 -17.19 -10.89 -4.17
C GLN A 36 -17.59 -9.43 -4.42
N HIS A 37 -18.89 -9.14 -4.55
CA HIS A 37 -19.39 -7.79 -4.78
C HIS A 37 -19.06 -6.86 -3.59
N ASN A 38 -19.18 -7.36 -2.36
CA ASN A 38 -18.81 -6.59 -1.17
C ASN A 38 -17.30 -6.31 -1.11
N LEU A 39 -16.47 -7.28 -1.44
CA LEU A 39 -15.03 -7.11 -1.52
C LEU A 39 -14.64 -6.09 -2.59
N GLN A 40 -15.28 -6.13 -3.76
CA GLN A 40 -15.07 -5.17 -4.84
C GLN A 40 -15.41 -3.75 -4.40
N ARG A 41 -16.56 -3.53 -3.76
CA ARG A 41 -16.95 -2.20 -3.25
C ARG A 41 -15.97 -1.68 -2.21
N ARG A 42 -15.51 -2.54 -1.29
CA ARG A 42 -14.50 -2.16 -0.28
C ARG A 42 -13.17 -1.81 -0.93
N SER A 43 -12.71 -2.61 -1.88
CA SER A 43 -11.46 -2.37 -2.60
C SER A 43 -11.52 -1.06 -3.38
N HIS A 44 -12.65 -0.78 -4.06
CA HIS A 44 -12.88 0.48 -4.75
C HIS A 44 -12.79 1.67 -3.80
N PHE A 45 -13.42 1.58 -2.64
CA PHE A 45 -13.43 2.66 -1.65
C PHE A 45 -12.03 2.92 -1.05
N ILE A 46 -11.25 1.87 -0.81
CA ILE A 46 -9.93 1.96 -0.15
C ILE A 46 -8.84 2.45 -1.11
N SER A 47 -8.81 1.93 -2.33
CA SER A 47 -7.67 2.12 -3.26
C SER A 47 -8.09 2.46 -4.69
N GLY A 48 -9.38 2.66 -4.96
CA GLY A 48 -9.90 2.83 -6.31
C GLY A 48 -9.89 1.56 -7.16
N ALA A 49 -9.46 0.42 -6.60
CA ALA A 49 -9.32 -0.85 -7.29
C ALA A 49 -10.65 -1.61 -7.31
N ASP A 50 -11.29 -1.68 -8.48
CA ASP A 50 -12.57 -2.38 -8.69
C ASP A 50 -12.54 -3.36 -9.86
N GLU A 51 -11.42 -3.50 -10.57
CA GLU A 51 -11.25 -4.54 -11.58
C GLU A 51 -10.82 -5.84 -10.92
N LEU A 52 -11.66 -6.86 -10.97
CA LEU A 52 -11.33 -8.17 -10.40
C LEU A 52 -10.36 -8.90 -11.33
N ILE A 53 -9.17 -9.23 -10.82
CA ILE A 53 -8.18 -10.06 -11.53
C ILE A 53 -8.41 -11.52 -11.23
N ASN A 54 -8.54 -11.86 -9.94
CA ASN A 54 -8.70 -13.24 -9.50
C ASN A 54 -9.63 -13.28 -8.29
N PHE A 55 -10.52 -14.28 -8.27
CA PHE A 55 -11.37 -14.62 -7.15
C PHE A 55 -11.51 -16.14 -7.10
N GLU A 56 -11.05 -16.74 -6.01
CA GLU A 56 -11.06 -18.19 -5.82
C GLU A 56 -11.47 -18.52 -4.39
N CYS A 57 -12.41 -19.45 -4.23
CA CYS A 57 -12.79 -20.00 -2.94
C CYS A 57 -12.18 -21.40 -2.79
N LYS A 58 -11.33 -21.62 -1.79
CA LYS A 58 -10.63 -22.88 -1.54
C LYS A 58 -11.51 -23.79 -0.68
N PHE A 59 -12.33 -24.62 -1.33
CA PHE A 59 -13.35 -25.44 -0.64
C PHE A 59 -12.78 -26.43 0.37
N ASP A 60 -11.62 -26.99 0.08
CA ASP A 60 -10.83 -27.89 0.93
C ASP A 60 -10.38 -27.23 2.24
N LYS A 61 -10.32 -25.89 2.26
CA LYS A 61 -9.89 -25.09 3.41
C LYS A 61 -11.04 -24.40 4.14
N CYS A 62 -12.26 -24.48 3.60
CA CYS A 62 -13.45 -23.96 4.26
C CYS A 62 -13.75 -24.78 5.52
N LYS A 63 -14.41 -24.17 6.52
CA LYS A 63 -14.83 -24.85 7.74
C LYS A 63 -16.33 -24.67 8.00
N PRO A 64 -17.12 -25.76 8.00
CA PRO A 64 -16.71 -27.13 7.62
C PRO A 64 -16.31 -27.21 6.14
N GLU A 65 -15.58 -28.27 5.79
CA GLU A 65 -15.13 -28.52 4.42
C GLU A 65 -16.33 -28.62 3.47
N ILE A 66 -16.24 -27.97 2.32
CA ILE A 66 -17.28 -27.98 1.30
C ILE A 66 -16.78 -28.88 0.17
N SER A 67 -17.65 -29.73 -0.37
CA SER A 67 -17.26 -30.55 -1.52
C SER A 67 -17.03 -29.66 -2.74
N SER A 68 -15.87 -29.80 -3.39
CA SER A 68 -15.52 -29.05 -4.62
C SER A 68 -16.50 -29.28 -5.79
N LYS A 69 -17.28 -30.37 -5.75
CA LYS A 69 -18.34 -30.65 -6.72
C LYS A 69 -19.54 -29.69 -6.64
N MET A 70 -19.60 -28.84 -5.60
CA MET A 70 -20.73 -27.94 -5.37
C MET A 70 -20.65 -26.62 -6.14
N ASN A 71 -19.54 -26.35 -6.82
CA ASN A 71 -19.25 -25.04 -7.40
C ASN A 71 -20.21 -24.64 -8.54
N ASP A 72 -20.71 -25.62 -9.30
CA ASP A 72 -21.63 -25.41 -10.43
C ASP A 72 -23.10 -25.67 -10.09
N SER A 73 -23.38 -26.08 -8.86
CA SER A 73 -24.74 -26.47 -8.45
C SER A 73 -25.42 -25.35 -7.66
N ASP A 74 -26.68 -25.06 -7.99
CA ASP A 74 -27.56 -24.14 -7.27
C ASP A 74 -28.04 -24.71 -5.92
N ILE A 75 -27.10 -25.24 -5.12
CA ILE A 75 -27.38 -25.81 -3.80
C ILE A 75 -27.52 -24.66 -2.80
N LEU A 76 -28.60 -24.68 -2.01
CA LEU A 76 -28.83 -23.74 -0.93
C LEU A 76 -27.79 -23.92 0.18
N LEU A 77 -27.36 -22.83 0.80
CA LEU A 77 -26.49 -22.90 1.98
C LEU A 77 -27.11 -23.74 3.11
N HIS A 78 -28.44 -23.75 3.20
CA HIS A 78 -29.19 -24.63 4.10
C HIS A 78 -28.82 -26.09 3.88
N ASP A 79 -28.83 -26.57 2.65
CA ASP A 79 -28.57 -27.99 2.37
C ASP A 79 -27.13 -28.41 2.67
N ILE A 80 -26.19 -27.46 2.60
CA ILE A 80 -24.78 -27.69 2.95
C ILE A 80 -24.60 -27.75 4.46
N TYR A 81 -25.24 -26.85 5.22
CA TYR A 81 -24.91 -26.62 6.62
C TYR A 81 -25.96 -27.10 7.63
N LYS A 82 -27.12 -27.61 7.20
CA LYS A 82 -28.25 -28.00 8.08
C LYS A 82 -27.91 -29.04 9.15
N TYR A 83 -26.87 -29.84 8.94
CA TYR A 83 -26.45 -30.89 9.89
C TYR A 83 -25.41 -30.41 10.92
N LEU A 84 -25.00 -29.14 10.86
CA LEU A 84 -24.09 -28.58 11.85
C LEU A 84 -24.80 -28.28 13.17
N HIS A 85 -24.08 -28.47 14.27
CA HIS A 85 -24.57 -28.11 15.59
C HIS A 85 -24.86 -26.61 15.65
N HIS A 86 -26.00 -26.23 16.23
CA HIS A 86 -26.51 -24.86 16.35
C HIS A 86 -26.96 -24.17 15.05
N TYR A 87 -27.08 -24.87 13.92
CA TYR A 87 -27.67 -24.28 12.71
C TYR A 87 -29.11 -23.75 12.96
N PRO A 88 -29.49 -22.55 12.46
CA PRO A 88 -28.75 -21.64 11.57
C PRO A 88 -27.91 -20.57 12.30
N ILE A 89 -27.79 -20.62 13.64
CA ILE A 89 -27.02 -19.68 14.47
C ILE A 89 -25.54 -20.11 14.52
N ILE A 90 -24.88 -20.06 13.36
CA ILE A 90 -23.49 -20.53 13.21
C ILE A 90 -22.62 -19.52 12.46
N GLN A 91 -21.30 -19.65 12.66
CA GLN A 91 -20.28 -18.98 11.85
C GLN A 91 -19.54 -20.04 11.04
N VAL A 92 -19.50 -19.88 9.72
CA VAL A 92 -18.77 -20.76 8.82
C VAL A 92 -17.58 -20.02 8.22
N HIS A 93 -16.44 -20.68 8.12
CA HIS A 93 -15.23 -20.09 7.54
C HIS A 93 -15.18 -20.41 6.05
N TRP A 94 -15.08 -19.38 5.20
CA TRP A 94 -14.76 -19.52 3.79
C TRP A 94 -13.33 -19.04 3.55
N GLU A 95 -12.53 -19.88 2.89
CA GLU A 95 -11.17 -19.51 2.50
C GLU A 95 -11.23 -18.87 1.11
N ILE A 96 -11.00 -17.56 1.02
CA ILE A 96 -11.19 -16.79 -0.22
C ILE A 96 -9.88 -16.08 -0.57
N ASP A 97 -9.34 -16.41 -1.74
CA ASP A 97 -8.24 -15.69 -2.37
C ASP A 97 -8.81 -14.70 -3.38
N TYR A 98 -8.41 -13.43 -3.28
CA TYR A 98 -8.88 -12.41 -4.22
C TYR A 98 -7.84 -11.33 -4.51
N TYR A 99 -7.92 -10.75 -5.70
CA TYR A 99 -7.07 -9.68 -6.19
C TYR A 99 -7.88 -8.70 -7.04
N PHE A 100 -7.80 -7.42 -6.68
CA PHE A 100 -8.37 -6.32 -7.46
C PHE A 100 -7.26 -5.41 -7.96
N MET A 101 -7.54 -4.73 -9.07
CA MET A 101 -6.67 -3.73 -9.67
C MET A 101 -7.48 -2.47 -10.00
N VAL A 102 -6.77 -1.34 -10.10
CA VAL A 102 -7.33 -0.10 -10.61
C VAL A 102 -7.45 -0.22 -12.12
N PRO A 103 -8.65 -0.05 -12.72
CA PRO A 103 -8.80 -0.10 -14.16
C PRO A 103 -7.85 0.87 -14.86
N TYR A 104 -7.16 0.43 -15.91
CA TYR A 104 -6.21 1.27 -16.64
C TYR A 104 -6.82 2.60 -17.13
N LYS A 105 -8.12 2.61 -17.47
CA LYS A 105 -8.87 3.82 -17.83
C LYS A 105 -8.91 4.90 -16.73
N ARG A 106 -8.66 4.52 -15.47
CA ARG A 106 -8.57 5.41 -14.30
C ARG A 106 -7.12 5.63 -13.85
N THR A 107 -6.15 5.00 -14.51
CA THR A 107 -4.74 5.26 -14.25
C THR A 107 -4.27 6.42 -15.12
N ILE A 108 -3.47 7.32 -14.55
CA ILE A 108 -2.83 8.39 -15.32
C ILE A 108 -1.53 7.82 -15.88
N CYS A 109 -1.42 7.80 -17.21
CA CYS A 109 -0.15 7.48 -17.86
C CYS A 109 0.84 8.60 -17.54
N ILE A 110 1.85 8.29 -16.73
CA ILE A 110 2.96 9.21 -16.48
C ILE A 110 3.97 8.98 -17.61
N GLU A 111 3.72 9.56 -18.78
CA GLU A 111 4.79 9.74 -19.77
C GLU A 111 5.82 10.68 -19.16
N ARG A 112 7.03 10.15 -18.95
CA ARG A 112 8.06 10.73 -18.10
C ARG A 112 8.87 11.83 -18.77
N ASN A 113 8.23 12.63 -19.63
CA ASN A 113 8.94 13.49 -20.57
C ASN A 113 9.50 14.76 -19.91
N ASN A 114 8.98 15.20 -18.74
CA ASN A 114 9.33 16.49 -18.16
C ASN A 114 9.50 16.48 -16.63
N LEU A 115 10.14 15.45 -16.04
CA LEU A 115 10.74 15.69 -14.72
C LEU A 115 11.87 16.73 -14.93
N PRO A 116 11.85 17.89 -14.24
CA PRO A 116 12.93 18.84 -14.36
C PRO A 116 14.22 18.11 -13.95
N LYS A 117 15.15 17.99 -14.89
CA LYS A 117 16.53 17.58 -14.59
C LYS A 117 16.98 18.46 -13.42
N SER A 118 17.39 17.80 -12.33
CA SER A 118 17.84 18.41 -11.08
C SER A 118 18.33 19.84 -11.29
N VAL A 119 17.49 20.80 -10.89
CA VAL A 119 17.87 22.21 -10.94
C VAL A 119 19.08 22.37 -10.02
N PRO A 120 20.22 22.90 -10.49
CA PRO A 120 21.30 23.27 -9.59
C PRO A 120 20.73 24.33 -8.66
N PHE A 121 20.68 24.04 -7.36
CA PHE A 121 20.25 24.99 -6.35
C PHE A 121 21.23 26.17 -6.33
N GLN A 122 20.93 27.19 -7.11
CA GLN A 122 21.24 28.57 -6.79
C GLN A 122 19.91 29.26 -6.49
N ASP A 123 19.88 30.00 -5.39
CA ASP A 123 18.72 30.63 -4.80
C ASP A 123 17.85 31.37 -5.84
N ILE A 124 16.74 30.75 -6.25
CA ILE A 124 15.69 31.45 -6.98
C ILE A 124 14.45 31.46 -6.10
N VAL A 125 14.24 32.61 -5.46
CA VAL A 125 12.96 33.05 -4.93
C VAL A 125 11.99 33.16 -6.12
N ILE A 126 11.28 32.09 -6.44
CA ILE A 126 10.23 32.14 -7.46
C ILE A 126 8.99 32.76 -6.83
N SER A 127 8.71 33.99 -7.24
CA SER A 127 7.50 34.77 -6.96
C SER A 127 6.23 33.97 -7.31
N LEU A 128 5.52 33.51 -6.27
CA LEU A 128 4.28 32.75 -6.34
C LEU A 128 3.06 33.70 -6.46
N ASN A 129 2.93 34.41 -7.59
CA ASN A 129 1.90 35.45 -7.78
C ASN A 129 0.82 35.09 -8.82
N GLN A 130 0.44 33.82 -8.95
CA GLN A 130 -0.82 33.45 -9.60
C GLN A 130 -1.70 32.63 -8.66
N LYS A 131 -2.67 33.31 -8.03
CA LYS A 131 -3.74 32.69 -7.24
C LYS A 131 -4.66 31.90 -8.17
N THR A 132 -4.58 30.57 -8.11
CA THR A 132 -5.67 29.72 -8.58
C THR A 132 -6.82 29.78 -7.57
N LYS A 133 -8.04 29.97 -8.08
CA LYS A 133 -9.26 30.18 -7.31
C LYS A 133 -9.63 28.87 -6.58
N PHE A 134 -9.44 28.86 -5.26
CA PHE A 134 -9.71 27.71 -4.40
C PHE A 134 -11.22 27.40 -4.35
N ASN A 135 -11.59 26.12 -4.49
CA ASN A 135 -12.96 25.63 -4.37
C ASN A 135 -13.18 25.10 -2.93
N PRO A 136 -14.17 25.57 -2.14
CA PRO A 136 -14.19 25.42 -0.68
C PRO A 136 -14.74 24.07 -0.17
N LEU A 137 -14.80 23.02 -0.98
CA LEU A 137 -15.51 21.77 -0.62
C LEU A 137 -14.62 20.55 -0.37
N LEU A 138 -13.35 20.74 0.03
CA LEU A 138 -12.55 19.62 0.52
C LEU A 138 -12.01 19.93 1.90
N TYR A 139 -12.59 19.20 2.85
CA TYR A 139 -12.45 19.31 4.29
C TYR A 139 -10.99 19.25 4.75
N GLU A 140 -10.65 20.23 5.57
CA GLU A 140 -9.53 20.27 6.50
C GLU A 140 -9.91 19.39 7.71
N CYS A 141 -9.71 18.08 7.64
CA CYS A 141 -9.88 17.20 8.80
C CYS A 141 -8.75 16.15 8.89
N ASP A 142 -7.89 16.35 9.89
CA ASP A 142 -7.08 15.34 10.59
C ASP A 142 -5.98 14.56 9.85
N LEU A 143 -5.39 15.12 8.78
CA LEU A 143 -4.15 14.60 8.19
C LEU A 143 -2.94 14.64 9.15
N HIS A 144 -2.99 15.45 10.21
CA HIS A 144 -1.88 15.59 11.17
C HIS A 144 -1.80 14.46 12.21
N LYS A 145 -2.78 13.54 12.27
CA LYS A 145 -2.81 12.47 13.29
C LYS A 145 -2.66 11.04 12.74
N LEU A 146 -2.70 10.83 11.42
CA LEU A 146 -2.73 9.48 10.83
C LEU A 146 -1.39 8.95 10.25
N LYS A 147 -0.28 9.71 10.25
CA LYS A 147 0.88 9.39 9.39
C LYS A 147 2.28 9.52 10.02
N MET A 148 2.42 9.40 11.34
CA MET A 148 3.72 9.67 12.00
C MET A 148 4.42 8.47 12.65
N ILE A 149 3.72 7.37 12.96
CA ILE A 149 4.32 6.29 13.78
C ILE A 149 4.55 4.99 12.98
N GLY A 150 3.62 4.59 12.11
CA GLY A 150 3.81 3.42 11.24
C GLY A 150 4.81 3.66 10.12
N ASP A 151 4.73 4.79 9.44
CA ASP A 151 5.57 5.09 8.27
C ASP A 151 7.04 5.26 8.64
N THR A 152 7.35 5.87 9.79
CA THR A 152 8.74 6.13 10.20
C THR A 152 9.53 4.84 10.43
N ILE A 153 8.90 3.79 11.00
CA ILE A 153 9.55 2.51 11.26
C ILE A 153 9.88 1.79 9.93
N HIS A 154 8.95 1.76 8.99
CA HIS A 154 9.15 1.12 7.68
C HIS A 154 10.21 1.85 6.84
N VAL A 155 10.24 3.17 6.94
CA VAL A 155 11.25 4.02 6.30
C VAL A 155 12.65 3.71 6.78
N LYS A 156 12.85 3.61 8.10
CA LYS A 156 14.17 3.33 8.67
C LYS A 156 14.69 1.97 8.20
N LYS A 157 13.84 0.94 8.19
CA LYS A 157 14.20 -0.41 7.71
C LYS A 157 14.64 -0.42 6.25
N LEU A 158 13.88 0.24 5.38
CA LEU A 158 14.22 0.31 3.96
C LEU A 158 15.55 1.03 3.73
N LEU A 159 15.78 2.17 4.38
CA LEU A 159 17.04 2.90 4.26
C LEU A 159 18.21 2.07 4.82
N HIS A 160 17.99 1.33 5.91
CA HIS A 160 18.97 0.41 6.46
C HIS A 160 19.36 -0.66 5.45
N GLU A 161 18.38 -1.29 4.80
CA GLU A 161 18.60 -2.29 3.76
C GLU A 161 19.33 -1.72 2.53
N VAL A 162 18.98 -0.52 2.07
CA VAL A 162 19.67 0.15 0.96
C VAL A 162 21.14 0.42 1.31
N ILE A 163 21.42 0.92 2.52
CA ILE A 163 22.78 1.18 2.99
C ILE A 163 23.58 -0.11 3.17
N LYS A 164 22.94 -1.18 3.67
CA LYS A 164 23.53 -2.52 3.85
C LYS A 164 23.96 -3.15 2.53
N ASN A 165 23.24 -2.84 1.44
CA ASN A 165 23.57 -3.29 0.09
C ASN A 165 24.51 -2.33 -0.67
N ASP A 166 25.23 -1.45 0.05
CA ASP A 166 26.21 -0.49 -0.49
C ASP A 166 25.66 0.60 -1.42
N TYR A 167 24.35 0.84 -1.43
CA TYR A 167 23.70 1.91 -2.21
C TYR A 167 23.57 3.24 -1.44
N LEU A 168 24.46 3.51 -0.49
CA LEU A 168 24.45 4.77 0.27
C LEU A 168 24.67 5.99 -0.65
N CYS A 169 25.45 5.82 -1.72
CA CYS A 169 25.71 6.84 -2.73
C CYS A 169 24.43 7.34 -3.43
N ASP A 170 23.41 6.49 -3.58
CA ASP A 170 22.14 6.87 -4.20
C ASP A 170 21.26 7.71 -3.29
N LEU A 171 21.44 7.58 -1.97
CA LEU A 171 20.68 8.31 -0.95
C LEU A 171 21.20 9.73 -0.72
N ILE A 172 22.40 10.03 -1.22
CA ILE A 172 23.08 11.31 -1.04
C ILE A 172 23.43 11.92 -2.40
N ILE A 173 23.58 13.24 -2.47
CA ILE A 173 24.17 13.89 -3.66
C ILE A 173 25.69 13.76 -3.51
N CYS A 174 26.27 12.70 -4.07
CA CYS A 174 27.71 12.59 -4.19
C CYS A 174 28.21 13.59 -5.25
N GLN A 175 29.01 14.57 -4.84
CA GLN A 175 29.93 15.23 -5.75
C GLN A 175 31.08 14.27 -6.03
N HIS A 176 31.52 14.13 -7.29
CA HIS A 176 32.59 13.20 -7.67
C HIS A 176 33.85 13.40 -6.81
N ILE A 177 34.08 12.51 -5.86
CA ILE A 177 35.33 12.43 -5.10
C ILE A 177 36.28 11.57 -5.94
N ASN A 178 37.33 12.17 -6.49
CA ASN A 178 38.25 11.50 -7.41
C ASN A 178 39.17 10.45 -6.73
N ASN A 179 39.13 10.34 -5.40
CA ASN A 179 40.01 9.48 -4.61
C ASN A 179 39.23 8.43 -3.79
N LYS A 180 39.44 7.15 -4.11
CA LYS A 180 38.79 6.00 -3.43
C LYS A 180 38.98 5.98 -1.91
N LYS A 181 40.12 6.46 -1.40
CA LYS A 181 40.38 6.50 0.06
C LYS A 181 39.56 7.57 0.76
N GLU A 182 39.36 8.71 0.10
CA GLU A 182 38.56 9.82 0.61
C GLU A 182 37.07 9.48 0.55
N GLU A 183 36.64 8.79 -0.50
CA GLU A 183 35.28 8.31 -0.66
C GLU A 183 34.86 7.35 0.46
N LYS A 184 35.70 6.36 0.80
CA LYS A 184 35.40 5.44 1.91
C LYS A 184 35.28 6.19 3.25
N LYS A 185 36.22 7.10 3.53
CA LYS A 185 36.20 7.93 4.73
C LYS A 185 34.95 8.83 4.79
N PHE A 186 34.52 9.33 3.64
CA PHE A 186 33.30 10.12 3.51
C PHE A 186 32.07 9.30 3.86
N TYR A 187 31.88 8.11 3.26
CA TYR A 187 30.74 7.24 3.59
C TYR A 187 30.74 6.78 5.05
N ASP A 188 31.91 6.47 5.62
CA ASP A 188 32.02 6.11 7.04
C ASP A 188 31.58 7.27 7.95
N ASN A 189 31.95 8.51 7.61
CA ASN A 189 31.48 9.70 8.32
C ASN A 189 29.96 9.86 8.20
N ILE A 190 29.38 9.65 7.01
CA ILE A 190 27.93 9.72 6.81
C ILE A 190 27.21 8.65 7.63
N LYS A 191 27.68 7.39 7.60
CA LYS A 191 27.14 6.27 8.41
C LYS A 191 27.15 6.61 9.90
N GLN A 192 28.21 7.24 10.40
CA GLN A 192 28.28 7.73 11.78
C GLN A 192 27.25 8.84 12.06
N GLN A 193 27.11 9.82 11.17
CA GLN A 193 26.16 10.93 11.37
C GLN A 193 24.69 10.49 11.38
N ILE A 194 24.34 9.44 10.63
CA ILE A 194 22.98 8.87 10.61
C ILE A 194 22.78 7.76 11.65
N ASN A 195 23.76 7.50 12.52
CA ASN A 195 23.75 6.44 13.51
C ASN A 195 23.46 5.04 12.91
N TYR A 196 24.07 4.75 11.75
CA TYR A 196 23.91 3.45 11.09
C TYR A 196 24.71 2.37 11.83
N ASN A 197 24.04 1.28 12.21
CA ASN A 197 24.65 0.08 12.76
C ASN A 197 24.24 -1.14 11.93
N GLU A 198 25.21 -1.76 11.26
CA GLU A 198 24.99 -2.92 10.38
C GLU A 198 24.37 -4.12 11.11
N LYS A 199 24.64 -4.27 12.41
CA LYS A 199 24.14 -5.39 13.22
C LYS A 199 22.74 -5.16 13.80
N ASP A 200 22.19 -3.96 13.65
CA ASP A 200 20.90 -3.58 14.24
C ASP A 200 19.96 -3.02 13.17
N GLU A 201 19.19 -3.91 12.56
CA GLU A 201 18.21 -3.58 11.52
C GLU A 201 17.02 -2.75 12.06
N ASN A 202 16.78 -2.79 13.38
CA ASN A 202 15.78 -1.96 14.05
C ASN A 202 16.42 -0.73 14.73
N GLY A 203 17.71 -0.52 14.50
CA GLY A 203 18.48 0.54 15.12
C GLY A 203 17.93 1.91 14.81
N GLU A 204 18.18 2.86 15.72
CA GLU A 204 17.68 4.22 15.60
C GLU A 204 18.45 4.99 14.52
N LEU A 205 18.08 4.78 13.25
CA LEU A 205 18.60 5.56 12.12
C LEU A 205 18.08 7.01 12.24
N ILE A 206 19.00 7.97 12.20
CA ILE A 206 18.69 9.40 12.24
C ILE A 206 18.34 9.87 10.82
N LEU A 207 17.08 10.24 10.62
CA LEU A 207 16.58 10.76 9.35
C LEU A 207 16.86 12.26 9.26
N ASN A 208 17.99 12.63 8.65
CA ASN A 208 18.37 14.01 8.42
C ASN A 208 18.40 14.29 6.92
N ASP A 209 17.55 15.19 6.45
CA ASP A 209 17.39 15.56 5.04
C ASP A 209 18.53 16.43 4.49
N LYS A 210 19.35 17.02 5.37
CA LYS A 210 20.62 17.66 4.99
C LYS A 210 21.70 16.65 4.64
N ILE A 211 21.61 15.44 5.18
CA ILE A 211 22.56 14.34 4.95
C ILE A 211 22.03 13.42 3.84
N LEU A 212 20.82 12.90 4.03
CA LEU A 212 20.12 12.03 3.09
C LEU A 212 19.26 12.89 2.17
N THR A 213 19.88 13.45 1.14
CA THR A 213 19.23 14.39 0.19
C THR A 213 18.01 13.79 -0.50
N ILE A 214 17.94 12.47 -0.63
CA ILE A 214 16.75 11.75 -1.12
C ILE A 214 15.48 12.08 -0.30
N LEU A 215 15.61 12.41 0.98
CA LEU A 215 14.49 12.82 1.83
C LEU A 215 13.87 14.15 1.38
N ASN A 216 14.67 15.06 0.78
CA ASN A 216 14.15 16.30 0.20
C ASN A 216 13.38 16.04 -1.09
N GLU A 217 13.92 15.21 -1.98
CA GLU A 217 13.22 14.80 -3.21
C GLU A 217 11.88 14.15 -2.88
N LEU A 218 11.85 13.33 -1.83
CA LEU A 218 10.64 12.71 -1.31
C LEU A 218 9.62 13.71 -0.79
N LYS A 219 10.07 14.72 -0.05
CA LYS A 219 9.18 15.80 0.42
C LYS A 219 8.58 16.54 -0.76
N ILE A 220 9.39 16.88 -1.77
CA ILE A 220 8.94 17.58 -2.97
C ILE A 220 7.89 16.73 -3.70
N LEU A 221 8.18 15.45 -3.98
CA LEU A 221 7.27 14.57 -4.70
C LEU A 221 5.98 14.29 -3.90
N TYR A 222 6.07 14.19 -2.57
CA TYR A 222 4.90 14.03 -1.72
C TYR A 222 3.99 15.27 -1.75
N HIS A 223 4.58 16.46 -1.84
CA HIS A 223 3.86 17.74 -1.89
C HIS A 223 3.55 18.21 -3.31
N ASP A 224 3.89 17.42 -4.33
CA ASP A 224 3.60 17.73 -5.73
C ASP A 224 2.09 17.92 -5.95
N ASP A 225 1.74 18.90 -6.77
CA ASP A 225 0.34 19.25 -7.04
C ASP A 225 -0.43 18.08 -7.66
N ILE A 226 0.23 17.18 -8.40
CA ILE A 226 -0.39 15.96 -8.92
C ILE A 226 -0.77 15.02 -7.78
N HIS A 227 0.16 14.79 -6.84
CA HIS A 227 -0.10 13.93 -5.69
C HIS A 227 -1.21 14.50 -4.78
N LYS A 228 -1.24 15.83 -4.64
CA LYS A 228 -2.31 16.57 -3.96
C LYS A 228 -3.65 16.47 -4.69
N GLN A 229 -3.68 16.64 -6.02
CA GLN A 229 -4.88 16.53 -6.84
C GLN A 229 -5.50 15.13 -6.80
N MET A 230 -4.67 14.10 -6.64
CA MET A 230 -5.14 12.73 -6.45
C MET A 230 -5.62 12.42 -5.02
N GLY A 231 -5.50 13.36 -4.07
CA GLY A 231 -5.88 13.17 -2.68
C GLY A 231 -4.86 12.40 -1.83
N TYR A 232 -3.56 12.50 -2.17
CA TYR A 232 -2.47 11.78 -1.51
C TYR A 232 -2.64 10.24 -1.48
N PRO A 233 -3.00 9.59 -2.61
CA PRO A 233 -3.34 8.16 -2.63
C PRO A 233 -2.10 7.29 -2.38
N LEU A 234 -0.90 7.81 -2.62
CA LEU A 234 0.34 7.08 -2.39
C LEU A 234 0.83 7.36 -0.96
N GLN A 235 0.93 6.29 -0.17
CA GLN A 235 1.68 6.35 1.08
C GLN A 235 3.14 6.69 0.80
N LEU A 236 3.79 7.32 1.78
CA LEU A 236 5.13 7.90 1.58
C LEU A 236 6.15 6.84 1.15
N HIS A 237 5.96 5.57 1.51
CA HIS A 237 6.82 4.46 1.08
C HIS A 237 6.60 4.03 -0.38
N TYR A 238 5.41 4.21 -0.97
CA TYR A 238 5.20 3.93 -2.39
C TYR A 238 5.88 4.97 -3.29
N ILE A 239 5.82 6.24 -2.88
CA ILE A 239 6.54 7.34 -3.55
C ILE A 239 8.07 7.08 -3.50
N ARG A 240 8.55 6.46 -2.42
CA ARG A 240 9.97 6.05 -2.26
C ARG A 240 10.37 4.94 -3.21
N ALA A 241 9.57 3.88 -3.31
CA ALA A 241 9.86 2.81 -4.26
C ALA A 241 9.95 3.38 -5.69
N ILE A 242 9.08 4.31 -6.06
CA ILE A 242 9.12 4.97 -7.37
C ILE A 242 10.40 5.80 -7.54
N LEU A 243 10.83 6.59 -6.54
CA LEU A 243 12.07 7.36 -6.65
C LEU A 243 13.32 6.48 -6.70
N LEU A 244 13.40 5.42 -5.90
CA LEU A 244 14.55 4.51 -5.86
C LEU A 244 14.65 3.66 -7.13
N TYR A 245 13.55 3.10 -7.62
CA TYR A 245 13.57 2.19 -8.77
C TYR A 245 13.46 2.90 -10.11
N CYS A 246 12.88 4.10 -10.15
CA CYS A 246 12.70 4.81 -11.40
C CYS A 246 13.60 6.04 -11.52
N GLY A 247 14.05 6.68 -10.43
CA GLY A 247 14.61 8.04 -10.45
C GLY A 247 16.01 8.19 -11.06
N LYS A 248 16.88 7.19 -10.92
CA LYS A 248 18.27 7.25 -11.38
C LYS A 248 18.54 6.11 -12.35
N SER A 249 19.10 6.42 -13.52
CA SER A 249 19.70 5.38 -14.36
C SER A 249 20.82 4.73 -13.55
N CYS A 250 20.73 3.43 -13.31
CA CYS A 250 21.84 2.66 -12.74
C CYS A 250 23.06 2.90 -13.64
N ASN A 251 24.11 3.52 -13.10
CA ASN A 251 25.43 3.58 -13.72
C ASN A 251 26.25 2.38 -13.23
#